data_AF-A0A6P3VHN6-F1
#
_entry.id   AF-A0A6P3VHN6-F1
#
_cell.length_a   1.000
_cell.length_b   1.000
_cell.length_c   1.000
_cell.angle_alpha   90.00
_cell.angle_beta   90.00
_cell.angle_gamma   90.00
#
_symmetry.space_group_name_H-M   'P 1'
#
loop_
_entity.id
_entity.type
_entity.pdbx_description
1 polymer ?
#
loop_
_entity_poly.entity_id
_entity_poly.type
_entity_poly.pdbx_seq_one_letter_code
_entity_poly.pdbx_strand_id
1 'polypeptide(L)'
;MRWLMFTLRSRHPWQCPLSKLGNRPPLPPILFAKMAMDSHWLSPAEREQLLLELKATGWVEMEERDAIYKELTFKTFNQAFGFMSRVALQAERMNHHPEWFNVYNKVQITLTTHDCGALSKRDIKLAKFIDKVALTI
;
A
#
# COMPACT_ATOMS: atom_id res chain seq x y z
N MET A 1 -55.29 0.54 0.86
CA MET A 1 -54.16 0.29 -0.05
C MET A 1 -52.94 -0.08 0.78
N ARG A 2 -52.26 -1.15 0.39
CA ARG A 2 -51.44 -2.02 1.24
C ARG A 2 -49.98 -1.55 1.25
N TRP A 3 -49.43 -1.33 2.44
CA TRP A 3 -48.01 -1.03 2.65
C TRP A 3 -47.18 -2.30 2.41
N LEU A 4 -46.32 -2.29 1.40
CA LEU A 4 -45.33 -3.34 1.15
C LEU A 4 -44.09 -3.05 2.00
N MET A 5 -43.94 -3.80 3.09
CA MET A 5 -42.67 -3.94 3.78
C MET A 5 -41.71 -4.75 2.90
N PHE A 6 -40.64 -4.12 2.44
CA PHE A 6 -39.48 -4.84 1.90
C PHE A 6 -38.55 -5.20 3.05
N THR A 7 -38.53 -6.48 3.39
CA THR A 7 -37.55 -7.09 4.29
C THR A 7 -36.16 -7.05 3.65
N LEU A 8 -35.20 -6.43 4.34
CA LEU A 8 -33.77 -6.55 4.00
C LEU A 8 -33.36 -8.02 4.07
N ARG A 9 -32.96 -8.59 2.93
CA ARG A 9 -32.25 -9.87 2.87
C ARG A 9 -30.75 -9.58 2.80
N SER A 10 -30.09 -9.51 3.94
CA SER A 10 -28.64 -9.52 4.03
C SER A 10 -28.12 -10.87 3.52
N ARG A 11 -27.35 -10.84 2.42
CA ARG A 11 -26.54 -11.99 1.98
C ARG A 11 -25.08 -11.63 2.23
N HIS A 12 -24.56 -12.02 3.39
CA HIS A 12 -23.13 -12.13 3.63
C HIS A 12 -22.64 -13.46 3.02
N PRO A 13 -21.62 -13.48 2.15
CA PRO A 13 -21.02 -14.74 1.72
C PRO A 13 -19.65 -14.95 2.37
N TRP A 14 -19.48 -14.64 3.66
CA TRP A 14 -18.26 -15.01 4.40
C TRP A 14 -18.61 -15.22 5.89
N GLN A 15 -19.29 -16.31 6.20
CA GLN A 15 -19.30 -16.85 7.54
C GLN A 15 -18.26 -17.98 7.59
N CYS A 16 -17.10 -17.68 8.17
CA CYS A 16 -16.15 -18.70 8.59
C CYS A 16 -16.79 -19.55 9.70
N PRO A 17 -16.85 -20.88 9.58
CA PRO A 17 -17.26 -21.73 10.70
C PRO A 17 -16.14 -21.77 11.74
N LEU A 18 -16.27 -20.95 12.78
CA LEU A 18 -15.48 -21.03 14.02
C LEU A 18 -15.91 -22.27 14.82
N SER A 19 -15.49 -23.47 14.39
CA SER A 19 -15.65 -24.68 15.22
C SER A 19 -14.67 -25.83 14.94
N LYS A 20 -13.55 -25.59 14.22
CA LYS A 20 -12.45 -26.58 14.14
C LYS A 20 -11.06 -25.94 14.31
N LEU A 21 -10.85 -25.23 15.43
CA LEU A 21 -9.50 -25.05 15.97
C LEU A 21 -9.21 -26.20 16.94
N GLY A 22 -8.83 -27.35 16.39
CA GLY A 22 -8.26 -28.46 17.15
C GLY A 22 -6.91 -28.82 16.55
N ASN A 23 -5.84 -28.62 17.32
CA ASN A 23 -4.47 -29.13 17.15
C ASN A 23 -4.03 -29.41 15.71
N ARG A 24 -3.61 -28.37 14.98
CA ARG A 24 -2.70 -28.58 13.84
C ARG A 24 -1.27 -28.63 14.37
N PRO A 25 -0.46 -29.62 13.99
CA PRO A 25 0.95 -29.64 14.36
C PRO A 25 1.66 -28.40 13.80
N PRO A 26 2.69 -27.87 14.48
CA PRO A 26 3.49 -26.78 13.93
C PRO A 26 4.06 -27.22 12.58
N LEU A 27 3.96 -26.33 11.59
CA LEU A 27 4.44 -26.63 10.24
C LEU A 27 5.95 -26.91 10.27
N PRO A 28 6.44 -27.86 9.45
CA PRO A 28 7.85 -28.17 9.41
C PRO A 28 8.67 -26.94 8.96
N PRO A 29 9.90 -26.75 9.49
CA PRO A 29 10.72 -25.54 9.24
C PRO A 29 10.92 -25.22 7.76
N ILE A 30 10.95 -26.25 6.91
CA ILE A 30 11.17 -26.14 5.46
C ILE A 30 9.98 -25.47 4.76
N LEU A 31 8.75 -25.69 5.23
CA LEU A 31 7.55 -25.07 4.63
C LEU A 31 7.43 -23.59 5.02
N PHE A 32 7.83 -23.25 6.26
CA PHE A 32 7.94 -21.86 6.71
C PHE A 32 8.96 -21.06 5.89
N ALA A 33 10.16 -21.63 5.68
CA ALA A 33 11.20 -21.00 4.88
C ALA A 33 10.77 -20.78 3.42
N LYS A 34 10.02 -21.72 2.84
CA LYS A 34 9.51 -21.61 1.46
C LYS A 34 8.42 -20.54 1.31
N MET A 35 7.49 -20.44 2.26
CA MET A 35 6.48 -19.36 2.27
C MET A 35 7.09 -17.97 2.50
N ALA A 36 8.17 -17.86 3.27
CA ALA A 36 8.92 -16.62 3.45
C ALA A 36 9.79 -16.22 2.23
N MET A 37 10.04 -17.15 1.31
CA MET A 37 10.80 -16.90 0.07
C MET A 37 9.91 -16.49 -1.10
N ASP A 38 8.66 -16.97 -1.13
CA ASP A 38 7.69 -16.69 -2.20
C ASP A 38 6.82 -15.45 -1.91
N SER A 39 7.04 -14.81 -0.76
CA SER A 39 6.32 -13.63 -0.35
C SER A 39 6.88 -12.36 -0.98
N HIS A 40 6.11 -11.76 -1.88
CA HIS A 40 6.31 -10.42 -2.44
C HIS A 40 6.31 -9.25 -1.41
N TRP A 41 6.01 -9.48 -0.13
CA TRP A 41 6.01 -8.43 0.91
C TRP A 41 7.38 -8.31 1.60
N LEU A 42 7.64 -7.19 2.28
CA LEU A 42 8.89 -6.95 2.99
C LEU A 42 9.04 -7.85 4.22
N SER A 43 10.20 -8.49 4.36
CA SER A 43 10.56 -9.15 5.63
C SER A 43 10.78 -8.13 6.75
N PRO A 44 10.70 -8.52 8.04
CA PRO A 44 10.91 -7.60 9.15
C PRO A 44 12.26 -6.84 9.10
N ALA A 45 13.34 -7.54 8.74
CA ALA A 45 14.67 -6.93 8.62
C ALA A 45 14.76 -5.94 7.44
N GLU A 46 14.16 -6.27 6.29
CA GLU A 46 14.09 -5.34 5.16
C GLU A 46 13.23 -4.12 5.48
N ARG A 47 12.12 -4.34 6.19
CA ARG A 47 11.20 -3.28 6.60
C ARG A 47 11.91 -2.27 7.50
N GLU A 48 12.62 -2.73 8.52
CA GLU A 48 13.36 -1.85 9.44
C GLU A 48 14.35 -0.95 8.69
N GLN A 49 15.21 -1.56 7.87
CA GLN A 49 16.23 -0.81 7.13
C GLN A 49 15.64 0.14 6.09
N LEU A 50 14.73 -0.33 5.24
CA LEU A 50 14.22 0.44 4.11
C LEU A 50 13.25 1.55 4.55
N LEU A 51 12.45 1.31 5.59
CA LEU A 51 11.55 2.34 6.11
C LEU A 51 12.28 3.40 6.92
N LEU A 52 13.42 3.09 7.56
CA LEU A 52 14.23 4.10 8.23
C LEU A 52 14.68 5.20 7.25
N GLU A 53 15.15 4.80 6.06
CA GLU A 53 15.55 5.72 5.00
C GLU A 53 14.37 6.58 4.50
N LEU A 54 13.19 5.96 4.29
CA LEU A 54 12.02 6.70 3.83
C LEU A 54 11.49 7.65 4.91
N LYS A 55 11.49 7.25 6.18
CA LYS A 55 11.13 8.11 7.32
C LYS A 55 12.02 9.34 7.42
N ALA A 56 13.32 9.20 7.17
CA ALA A 56 14.25 10.33 7.14
C ALA A 56 13.90 11.37 6.06
N THR A 57 13.16 10.98 5.02
CA THR A 57 12.67 11.89 3.97
C THR A 57 11.20 12.30 4.16
N GLY A 58 10.56 11.94 5.27
CA GLY A 58 9.21 12.37 5.62
C GLY A 58 8.07 11.44 5.20
N TRP A 59 8.36 10.19 4.81
CA TRP A 59 7.32 9.16 4.72
C TRP A 59 6.93 8.65 6.09
N VAL A 60 5.66 8.31 6.27
CA VAL A 60 5.13 7.72 7.51
C VAL A 60 4.41 6.42 7.21
N GLU A 61 4.41 5.48 8.16
CA GLU A 61 3.58 4.27 8.07
C GLU A 61 2.13 4.62 8.48
N MET A 62 1.15 4.03 7.82
CA MET A 62 -0.26 4.18 8.21
C MET A 62 -0.63 3.19 9.32
N GLU A 63 -1.48 3.62 10.26
CA GLU A 63 -1.91 2.76 11.38
C GLU A 63 -2.96 1.72 10.96
N GLU A 64 -3.87 2.09 10.06
CA GLU A 64 -5.03 1.26 9.70
C GLU A 64 -4.74 0.18 8.65
N ARG A 65 -3.65 0.33 7.89
CA ARG A 65 -3.27 -0.60 6.81
C ARG A 65 -1.77 -0.60 6.57
N ASP A 66 -1.26 -1.70 6.01
CA ASP A 66 0.17 -1.82 5.69
C ASP A 66 0.53 -1.03 4.43
N ALA A 67 0.75 0.27 4.63
CA ALA A 67 1.03 1.25 3.60
C ALA A 67 1.93 2.37 4.15
N ILE A 68 2.58 3.08 3.24
CA ILE A 68 3.34 4.31 3.56
C ILE A 68 2.67 5.52 2.93
N TYR A 69 2.72 6.64 3.62
CA TYR A 69 2.08 7.89 3.25
C TYR A 69 3.07 9.06 3.24
N LYS A 70 2.87 10.01 2.33
CA LYS A 70 3.56 11.30 2.34
C LYS A 70 2.70 12.39 1.68
N GLU A 71 2.72 13.59 2.26
CA GLU A 71 2.16 14.79 1.64
C GLU A 71 3.31 15.65 1.08
N LEU A 72 3.17 16.10 -0.17
CA LEU A 72 4.08 17.03 -0.83
C LEU A 72 3.34 18.33 -1.14
N THR A 73 4.00 19.47 -0.92
CA THR A 73 3.48 20.80 -1.27
C THR A 73 4.43 21.48 -2.26
N PHE A 74 3.90 21.90 -3.40
CA PHE A 74 4.61 22.60 -4.48
C PHE A 74 4.26 24.10 -4.48
N LYS A 75 4.89 24.91 -5.35
CA LYS A 75 4.54 26.34 -5.44
C LYS A 75 3.23 26.59 -6.18
N THR A 76 2.94 25.77 -7.20
CA THR A 76 1.76 25.94 -8.07
C THR A 76 1.18 24.59 -8.46
N PHE A 77 -0.05 24.60 -8.96
CA PHE A 77 -0.67 23.40 -9.56
C PHE A 77 0.13 22.87 -10.74
N ASN A 78 0.69 23.74 -11.59
CA ASN A 78 1.48 23.30 -12.75
C ASN A 78 2.71 22.49 -12.33
N GLN A 79 3.41 22.91 -11.28
CA GLN A 79 4.52 22.13 -10.70
C GLN A 79 4.04 20.79 -10.13
N ALA A 80 2.95 20.79 -9.35
CA ALA A 80 2.39 19.57 -8.79
C ALA A 80 2.00 18.56 -9.88
N PHE A 81 1.32 19.01 -10.93
CA PHE A 81 0.89 18.14 -12.01
C PHE A 81 2.06 17.68 -12.91
N GLY A 82 3.09 18.52 -13.09
CA GLY A 82 4.35 18.13 -13.74
C GLY A 82 5.10 17.03 -12.97
N PHE A 83 5.16 17.16 -11.63
CA PHE A 83 5.64 16.11 -10.74
C PHE A 83 4.82 14.82 -10.90
N MET A 84 3.48 14.91 -10.82
CA MET A 84 2.58 13.77 -10.94
C MET A 84 2.75 13.04 -12.27
N SER A 85 2.88 13.77 -13.38
CA SER A 85 3.09 13.20 -14.72
C SER A 85 4.36 12.35 -14.79
N ARG A 86 5.46 12.79 -14.16
CA ARG A 86 6.72 12.01 -14.12
C ARG A 86 6.59 10.76 -13.27
N VAL A 87 5.86 10.83 -12.15
CA VAL A 87 5.55 9.66 -11.31
C VAL A 87 4.68 8.66 -12.06
N ALA A 88 3.65 9.12 -12.80
CA ALA A 88 2.78 8.27 -13.59
C ALA A 88 3.56 7.47 -14.65
N LEU A 89 4.50 8.11 -15.37
CA LEU A 89 5.35 7.41 -16.34
C LEU A 89 6.22 6.31 -15.70
N GLN A 90 6.69 6.53 -14.47
CA GLN A 90 7.47 5.52 -13.76
C GLN A 90 6.57 4.40 -13.21
N ALA A 91 5.38 4.74 -12.72
CA ALA A 91 4.38 3.79 -12.26
C ALA A 91 4.02 2.78 -13.37
N GLU A 92 3.77 3.27 -14.59
CA GLU A 92 3.51 2.42 -15.76
C GLU A 92 4.67 1.47 -16.07
N ARG A 93 5.91 1.99 -16.08
CA ARG A 93 7.10 1.15 -16.32
C ARG A 93 7.31 0.09 -15.25
N MET A 94 6.87 0.36 -14.02
CA MET A 94 6.98 -0.56 -12.89
C MET A 94 5.78 -1.51 -12.79
N ASN A 95 4.70 -1.25 -13.54
CA ASN A 95 3.38 -1.82 -13.32
C ASN A 95 3.00 -1.78 -11.82
N HIS A 96 3.17 -0.61 -11.22
CA HIS A 96 2.92 -0.38 -9.80
C HIS A 96 2.47 1.07 -9.59
N HIS A 97 1.21 1.25 -9.18
CA HIS A 97 0.55 2.55 -9.21
C HIS A 97 0.35 3.10 -7.79
N PRO A 98 0.53 4.41 -7.58
CA PRO A 98 0.22 5.03 -6.30
C PRO A 98 -1.30 5.21 -6.13
N GLU A 99 -1.73 5.22 -4.88
CA GLU A 99 -2.98 5.89 -4.50
C GLU A 99 -2.65 7.35 -4.20
N TRP A 100 -3.37 8.32 -4.78
CA TRP A 100 -3.10 9.72 -4.48
C TRP A 100 -4.34 10.61 -4.51
N PHE A 101 -4.23 11.74 -3.82
CA PHE A 101 -5.20 12.82 -3.83
C PHE A 101 -4.47 14.13 -4.07
N ASN A 102 -4.96 14.95 -5.02
CA ASN A 102 -4.36 16.22 -5.37
C ASN A 102 -5.39 17.36 -5.26
N VAL A 103 -5.00 18.42 -4.55
CA VAL A 103 -5.73 19.69 -4.51
C VAL A 103 -4.74 20.81 -4.74
N TYR A 104 -4.86 21.46 -5.90
CA TYR A 104 -3.97 22.55 -6.32
C TYR A 104 -2.49 22.15 -6.20
N ASN A 105 -1.73 22.80 -5.32
CA ASN A 105 -0.31 22.58 -5.14
C ASN A 105 0.03 21.46 -4.14
N LYS A 106 -0.95 20.75 -3.58
CA LYS A 106 -0.73 19.65 -2.63
C LYS A 106 -1.00 18.30 -3.25
N VAL A 107 -0.10 17.34 -3.03
CA VAL A 107 -0.25 15.94 -3.48
C VAL A 107 -0.02 15.03 -2.29
N GLN A 108 -1.08 14.31 -1.92
CA GLN A 108 -1.07 13.27 -0.88
C GLN A 108 -0.90 11.92 -1.56
N ILE A 109 0.09 11.14 -1.13
CA ILE A 109 0.48 9.90 -1.80
C ILE A 109 0.47 8.78 -0.76
N THR A 110 -0.23 7.69 -1.07
CA THR A 110 -0.13 6.41 -0.35
C THR A 110 0.40 5.32 -1.28
N LEU A 111 1.33 4.52 -0.78
CA LEU A 111 1.87 3.36 -1.47
C LEU A 111 1.64 2.09 -0.65
N THR A 112 1.10 1.07 -1.32
CA THR A 112 0.97 -0.30 -0.85
C THR A 112 0.88 -1.22 -2.06
N THR A 113 1.22 -2.50 -1.90
CA THR A 113 1.07 -3.48 -2.97
C THR A 113 -0.24 -4.24 -2.81
N HIS A 114 -1.21 -3.91 -3.67
CA HIS A 114 -2.56 -4.49 -3.61
C HIS A 114 -2.59 -6.01 -3.76
N ASP A 115 -1.72 -6.59 -4.59
CA ASP A 115 -1.64 -8.04 -4.82
C ASP A 115 -1.39 -8.82 -3.52
N CYS A 116 -0.65 -8.22 -2.58
CA CYS A 116 -0.28 -8.85 -1.31
C CYS A 116 -0.93 -8.23 -0.08
N GLY A 117 -1.64 -7.11 -0.24
CA GLY A 117 -2.23 -6.35 0.86
C GLY A 117 -1.20 -5.79 1.85
N ALA A 118 0.06 -5.64 1.42
CA ALA A 118 1.19 -5.32 2.27
C ALA A 118 2.25 -4.49 1.54
N LEU A 119 3.22 -3.95 2.28
CA LEU A 119 4.37 -3.27 1.69
C LEU A 119 5.29 -4.25 0.98
N SER A 120 5.74 -3.89 -0.22
CA SER A 120 6.72 -4.63 -1.01
C SER A 120 7.92 -3.77 -1.40
N LYS A 121 8.91 -4.39 -2.02
CA LYS A 121 10.05 -3.70 -2.66
C LYS A 121 9.60 -2.73 -3.77
N ARG A 122 8.42 -2.94 -4.39
CA ARG A 122 7.88 -2.05 -5.42
C ARG A 122 7.48 -0.70 -4.82
N ASP A 123 6.85 -0.72 -3.64
CA ASP A 123 6.49 0.48 -2.88
C ASP A 123 7.73 1.30 -2.54
N ILE A 124 8.76 0.64 -1.99
CA ILE A 124 10.03 1.29 -1.64
C ILE A 124 10.69 1.91 -2.87
N LYS A 125 10.73 1.18 -4.00
CA LYS A 125 11.34 1.67 -5.23
C LYS A 125 10.60 2.88 -5.79
N LEU A 126 9.26 2.87 -5.75
CA LEU A 126 8.45 3.99 -6.23
C LEU A 126 8.57 5.20 -5.29
N ALA A 127 8.58 4.99 -3.97
CA ALA A 127 8.81 6.04 -2.97
C ALA A 127 10.14 6.78 -3.20
N LYS A 128 11.24 6.03 -3.36
CA LYS A 128 12.56 6.61 -3.66
C LYS A 128 12.58 7.40 -4.96
N PHE A 129 11.87 6.92 -5.98
CA PHE A 129 11.72 7.66 -7.23
C PHE A 129 10.93 8.96 -7.05
N ILE A 130 9.81 8.90 -6.32
CA ILE A 130 9.00 10.07 -5.96
C ILE A 130 9.86 11.13 -5.28
N ASP A 131 10.66 10.75 -4.29
CA ASP A 131 11.54 11.69 -3.58
C ASP A 131 12.56 12.33 -4.53
N LYS A 132 13.16 11.55 -5.42
CA LYS A 132 14.08 12.06 -6.44
C LYS A 132 13.39 13.06 -7.39
N VAL A 133 12.17 12.78 -7.84
CA VAL A 133 11.44 13.70 -8.73
C VAL A 133 11.06 14.97 -7.99
N ALA A 134 10.59 14.87 -6.75
CA ALA A 134 10.18 16.01 -5.93
C ALA A 134 11.32 17.02 -5.70
N LEU A 135 12.58 16.56 -5.62
CA LEU A 135 13.76 17.43 -5.50
C LEU A 135 14.14 18.18 -6.78
N THR A 136 13.50 17.87 -7.92
CA THR A 136 13.87 18.41 -9.25
C THR A 136 12.78 19.27 -9.89
N ILE A 137 11.71 19.57 -9.16
CA ILE A 137 10.54 20.34 -9.63
C ILE A 137 10.50 21.72 -8.95
#